data_AF-A0AAV8ZGY5-F1
#
_entry.id   AF-A0AAV8ZGY5-F1
#
_cell.length_a   1.000
_cell.length_b   1.000
_cell.length_c   1.000
_cell.angle_alpha   90.00
_cell.angle_beta   90.00
_cell.angle_gamma   90.00
#
_symmetry.space_group_name_H-M   'P 1'
#
loop_
_entity.id
_entity.type
_entity.pdbx_description
1 polymer ?
#
loop_
_entity_poly.entity_id
_entity_poly.type
_entity_poly.pdbx_seq_one_letter_code
_entity_poly.pdbx_strand_id
1 'polypeptide(L)'
;MNSIRLKKYRDLGSIEAMDRKDAMNRYFRNEIDKLKITVSGSIVDKGSVLRFVSYLQCGIRHGCQDIEIKSLSGLSDMMYTGDLRFELRSHLAQIEGNVHNLFSFTKRLF
;
A
#
# COMPACT_ATOMS: atom_id res chain seq x y z
N MET A 1 8.50 16.53 22.64
CA MET A 1 8.30 16.55 21.18
C MET A 1 8.97 15.32 20.60
N ASN A 2 8.22 14.25 20.30
CA ASN A 2 8.81 13.04 19.76
C ASN A 2 9.18 13.27 18.30
N SER A 3 10.48 13.27 18.01
CA SER A 3 11.01 13.40 16.65
C SER A 3 10.62 12.15 15.85
N ILE A 4 9.62 12.29 14.98
CA ILE A 4 9.17 11.21 14.10
C ILE A 4 10.24 10.99 13.03
N ARG A 5 10.74 9.75 12.90
CA ARG A 5 11.69 9.39 11.85
C ARG A 5 10.95 9.26 10.51
N LEU A 6 11.36 10.06 9.54
CA LEU A 6 10.74 10.14 8.22
C LEU A 6 11.74 9.77 7.12
N LYS A 7 11.22 9.29 5.99
CA LYS A 7 11.95 9.06 4.74
C LYS A 7 11.24 9.77 3.60
N LYS A 8 11.99 10.48 2.76
CA LYS A 8 11.43 11.12 1.56
C LYS A 8 10.96 10.05 0.56
N TYR A 9 9.74 10.22 0.07
CA TYR A 9 9.12 9.44 -0.99
C TYR A 9 8.81 10.37 -2.16
N ARG A 10 9.15 9.96 -3.38
CA ARG A 10 8.96 10.79 -4.57
C ARG A 10 8.54 9.90 -5.72
N ASP A 11 7.55 10.37 -6.45
CA ASP A 11 7.25 9.81 -7.75
C ASP A 11 8.32 10.23 -8.78
N LEU A 12 8.59 9.37 -9.75
CA LEU A 12 9.51 9.65 -10.85
C LEU A 12 9.04 10.84 -11.70
N GLY A 13 7.74 11.06 -11.79
CA GLY A 13 7.14 12.21 -12.48
C GLY A 13 7.16 13.52 -11.70
N SER A 14 7.73 13.55 -10.49
CA SER A 14 7.63 14.72 -9.61
C SER A 14 8.73 15.72 -9.91
N ILE A 15 8.51 17.01 -9.62
CA ILE A 15 9.50 18.07 -9.88
C ILE A 15 10.83 17.75 -9.17
N GLU A 16 10.77 17.30 -7.91
CA GLU A 16 11.95 16.95 -7.10
C GLU A 16 12.69 15.69 -7.61
N ALA A 17 12.08 14.92 -8.52
CA ALA A 17 12.70 13.79 -9.22
C ALA A 17 13.21 14.18 -10.61
N MET A 18 12.45 14.97 -11.38
CA MET A 18 12.81 15.46 -12.72
C MET A 18 14.00 16.41 -12.71
N ASP A 19 14.18 17.19 -11.64
CA ASP A 19 15.31 18.12 -11.48
C ASP A 19 16.67 17.39 -11.33
N ARG A 20 16.64 16.06 -11.12
CA ARG A 20 17.84 15.22 -11.18
C ARG A 20 18.09 14.77 -12.63
N LYS A 21 19.22 15.22 -13.19
CA LYS A 21 19.64 14.99 -14.60
C LYS A 21 19.56 13.53 -15.08
N ASP A 22 19.67 12.55 -14.18
CA ASP A 22 19.62 11.11 -14.52
C ASP A 22 18.22 10.55 -14.83
N ALA A 23 17.15 11.21 -14.33
CA ALA A 23 15.77 10.77 -14.52
C ALA A 23 15.14 11.38 -15.78
N MET A 24 15.49 12.63 -16.07
CA MET A 24 14.96 13.39 -17.21
C MET A 24 15.30 12.74 -18.56
N ASN A 25 16.55 12.30 -18.76
CA ASN A 25 17.00 11.70 -20.02
C ASN A 25 16.44 10.29 -20.31
N ARG A 26 15.98 9.56 -19.29
CA ARG A 26 15.47 8.19 -19.46
C ARG A 26 13.96 8.10 -19.65
N TYR A 27 13.20 9.05 -19.12
CA TYR A 27 11.74 8.94 -19.03
C TYR A 27 10.95 10.05 -19.74
N PHE A 28 11.56 11.19 -20.08
CA PHE A 28 10.85 12.32 -20.68
C PHE A 28 11.50 12.73 -22.01
N ARG A 29 11.02 12.16 -23.12
CA ARG A 29 11.53 12.43 -24.48
C ARG A 29 10.85 13.61 -25.19
N ASN A 30 9.61 13.96 -24.83
CA ASN A 30 8.84 15.02 -25.49
C ASN A 30 8.36 16.10 -24.50
N GLU A 31 8.22 17.35 -24.95
CA GLU A 31 7.84 18.48 -24.09
C GLU A 31 6.39 18.43 -23.60
N ILE A 32 5.52 17.66 -24.25
CA ILE A 32 4.10 17.49 -23.90
C ILE A 32 3.94 16.61 -22.64
N ASP A 33 4.92 15.75 -22.33
CA ASP A 33 4.96 14.92 -21.10
C ASP A 33 5.46 15.69 -19.86
N LYS A 34 5.77 16.98 -19.99
CA LYS A 34 6.14 17.85 -18.85
C LYS A 34 4.93 18.31 -18.03
N LEU A 35 3.74 17.77 -18.28
CA LEU A 35 2.57 18.05 -17.43
C LEU A 35 2.78 17.36 -16.07
N LYS A 36 3.19 18.17 -15.11
CA LYS A 36 3.63 17.77 -13.77
C LYS A 36 2.43 17.43 -12.89
N ILE A 37 2.00 16.17 -12.91
CA ILE A 37 0.78 15.70 -12.20
C ILE A 37 1.12 14.99 -10.87
N THR A 38 2.38 14.66 -10.62
CA THR A 38 2.75 13.79 -9.49
C THR A 38 3.41 14.55 -8.33
N VAL A 39 3.36 13.94 -7.14
CA VAL A 39 3.72 14.56 -5.86
C VAL A 39 4.95 13.90 -5.21
N SER A 40 5.67 14.70 -4.44
CA SER A 40 6.73 14.25 -3.52
C SER A 40 6.29 14.49 -2.08
N GLY A 41 6.59 13.55 -1.18
CA GLY A 41 6.20 13.61 0.22
C GLY A 41 7.19 12.92 1.16
N SER A 42 6.84 12.80 2.43
CA SER A 42 7.62 12.06 3.42
C SER A 42 6.75 11.00 4.08
N ILE A 43 7.30 9.80 4.26
CA ILE A 43 6.64 8.66 4.86
C ILE A 43 7.36 8.32 6.17
N VAL A 44 6.61 7.92 7.19
CA VAL A 44 7.17 7.44 8.46
C VAL A 44 8.00 6.17 8.24
N ASP A 45 9.14 6.09 8.91
CA ASP A 45 9.98 4.90 8.89
C ASP A 45 9.20 3.67 9.40
N LYS A 46 9.25 2.58 8.64
CA LYS A 46 8.57 1.31 8.97
C LYS A 46 9.54 0.25 9.50
N GLY A 47 10.83 0.58 9.62
CA GLY A 47 11.87 -0.35 10.04
C GLY A 47 12.34 -1.28 8.92
N SER A 48 12.95 -2.40 9.30
CA SER A 48 13.57 -3.34 8.35
C SER A 48 12.55 -4.10 7.49
N VAL A 49 12.87 -4.22 6.20
CA VAL A 49 12.09 -4.99 5.22
C VAL A 49 11.99 -6.46 5.61
N LEU A 50 13.03 -7.03 6.23
CA LEU A 50 13.02 -8.44 6.65
C LEU A 50 11.89 -8.74 7.66
N ARG A 51 11.64 -7.80 8.58
CA ARG A 51 10.54 -7.92 9.55
C ARG A 51 9.19 -7.65 8.89
N PHE A 52 9.12 -6.63 8.04
CA PHE A 52 7.89 -6.24 7.37
C PHE A 52 7.38 -7.31 6.38
N VAL A 53 8.26 -7.90 5.57
CA VAL A 53 7.90 -8.95 4.61
C VAL A 53 7.42 -10.21 5.33
N SER A 54 8.11 -10.61 6.40
CA SER A 54 7.70 -11.75 7.22
C SER A 54 6.29 -11.55 7.82
N TYR A 55 6.00 -10.34 8.29
CA TYR A 55 4.67 -9.95 8.76
C TYR A 55 3.61 -10.06 7.64
N LEU A 56 3.89 -9.51 6.45
CA LEU A 56 2.98 -9.59 5.31
C LEU A 56 2.69 -11.04 4.89
N GLN A 57 3.71 -11.89 4.86
CA GLN A 57 3.54 -13.31 4.51
C GLN A 57 2.70 -14.05 5.55
N CYS A 58 2.80 -13.70 6.84
CA CYS A 58 1.93 -14.24 7.89
C CYS A 58 0.48 -13.77 7.68
N GLY A 59 0.27 -12.46 7.47
CA GLY A 59 -1.06 -11.89 7.26
C GLY A 59 -1.77 -12.44 6.03
N ILE A 60 -1.07 -12.61 4.91
CA ILE A 60 -1.63 -13.23 3.70
C ILE A 60 -2.02 -14.68 3.97
N ARG A 61 -1.20 -15.46 4.70
CA ARG A 61 -1.53 -16.85 5.04
C ARG A 61 -2.77 -16.95 5.93
N HIS A 62 -2.90 -16.08 6.94
CA HIS A 62 -4.11 -16.02 7.76
C HIS A 62 -5.34 -15.62 6.92
N GLY A 63 -5.20 -14.64 6.02
CA GLY A 63 -6.28 -14.29 5.10
C GLY A 63 -6.69 -15.46 4.20
N CYS A 64 -5.75 -16.24 3.68
CA CYS A 64 -6.07 -17.47 2.95
C CYS A 64 -6.76 -18.51 3.83
N GLN A 65 -6.39 -18.63 5.10
CA GLN A 65 -7.03 -19.54 6.05
C GLN A 65 -8.47 -19.13 6.37
N ASP A 66 -8.74 -17.83 6.55
CA ASP A 66 -10.09 -17.31 6.80
C ASP A 66 -11.04 -17.55 5.61
N ILE A 67 -10.50 -17.60 4.39
CA ILE A 67 -11.22 -17.95 3.16
C ILE A 67 -11.25 -19.48 2.94
N GLU A 68 -10.57 -20.27 3.79
CA GLU A 68 -10.45 -21.72 3.72
C GLU A 68 -9.68 -22.27 2.50
N ILE A 69 -8.65 -21.53 2.05
CA ILE A 69 -7.87 -21.85 0.86
C ILE A 69 -6.43 -22.18 1.20
N LYS A 70 -5.90 -23.23 0.56
CA LYS A 70 -4.54 -23.75 0.83
C LYS A 70 -3.44 -23.14 -0.05
N SER A 71 -3.80 -22.50 -1.17
CA SER A 71 -2.83 -21.91 -2.11
C SER A 71 -3.41 -20.74 -2.91
N LEU A 72 -2.53 -19.86 -3.42
CA LEU A 72 -2.93 -18.74 -4.28
C LEU A 72 -3.53 -19.20 -5.62
N SER A 73 -3.07 -20.35 -6.14
CA SER A 73 -3.67 -20.96 -7.32
C SER A 73 -5.11 -21.39 -7.05
N GLY A 74 -5.36 -22.04 -5.90
CA GLY A 74 -6.72 -22.40 -5.48
C GLY A 74 -7.64 -21.20 -5.28
N LEU A 75 -7.11 -20.05 -4.83
CA LEU A 75 -7.87 -18.80 -4.77
C LEU A 75 -8.28 -18.30 -6.15
N SER A 76 -7.39 -18.43 -7.14
CA SER A 76 -7.70 -18.05 -8.53
C SER A 76 -8.74 -18.98 -9.13
N ASP A 77 -8.62 -20.28 -8.88
CA ASP A 77 -9.58 -21.29 -9.34
C ASP A 77 -10.97 -21.01 -8.77
N MET A 78 -11.09 -20.81 -7.45
CA MET A 78 -12.37 -20.48 -6.79
C MET A 78 -13.01 -19.19 -7.28
N MET A 79 -12.20 -18.21 -7.72
CA MET A 79 -12.70 -16.98 -8.33
C MET A 79 -13.35 -17.26 -9.69
N TYR A 80 -12.76 -18.15 -10.50
CA TYR A 80 -13.31 -18.50 -11.81
C TYR A 80 -14.48 -19.48 -11.74
N THR A 81 -14.52 -20.39 -10.76
CA THR A 81 -15.66 -21.29 -10.54
C THR A 81 -16.87 -20.58 -9.92
N GLY A 82 -16.66 -19.44 -9.25
CA GLY A 82 -17.69 -18.68 -8.56
C GLY A 82 -17.96 -19.15 -7.13
N ASP A 83 -17.15 -20.05 -6.59
CA ASP A 83 -17.22 -20.49 -5.19
C ASP A 83 -16.80 -19.37 -4.22
N LEU A 84 -15.93 -18.47 -4.68
CA LEU A 84 -15.53 -17.28 -3.93
C LEU A 84 -16.60 -16.19 -4.02
N ARG A 85 -17.14 -15.79 -2.86
CA ARG A 85 -18.17 -14.74 -2.77
C ARG A 85 -17.61 -13.44 -2.23
N PHE A 86 -18.12 -12.33 -2.75
CA PHE A 86 -17.75 -10.98 -2.33
C PHE A 86 -18.99 -10.20 -1.88
N GLU A 87 -18.79 -9.29 -0.93
CA GLU A 87 -19.82 -8.38 -0.45
C GLU A 87 -19.39 -6.93 -0.65
N LEU A 88 -20.26 -6.12 -1.26
CA LEU A 88 -20.04 -4.69 -1.40
C LEU A 88 -20.29 -3.99 -0.07
N ARG A 89 -19.30 -3.25 0.42
CA ARG A 89 -19.42 -2.47 1.66
C ARG A 89 -19.81 -1.02 1.35
N SER A 90 -20.91 -0.57 1.94
CA SER A 90 -21.32 0.83 1.92
C SER A 90 -20.28 1.72 2.62
N HIS A 91 -20.34 3.04 2.39
CA HIS A 91 -19.40 3.99 3.02
C HIS A 91 -19.39 3.89 4.54
N LEU A 92 -20.57 3.77 5.17
CA LEU A 92 -20.69 3.62 6.61
C LEU A 92 -20.12 2.28 7.10
N ALA A 93 -20.36 1.18 6.37
CA ALA A 93 -19.81 -0.13 6.71
C ALA A 93 -18.28 -0.19 6.63
N GLN A 94 -17.64 0.68 5.84
CA GLN A 94 -16.18 0.82 5.81
C GLN A 94 -15.64 1.61 7.00
N ILE A 95 -16.35 2.65 7.44
CA ILE A 95 -16.00 3.40 8.66
C ILE A 95 -16.13 2.48 9.87
N GLU A 96 -17.23 1.72 9.96
CA GLU A 96 -17.48 0.75 11.03
C GLU A 96 -16.49 -0.42 11.01
N GLY A 97 -16.06 -0.86 9.82
CA GLY A 97 -15.06 -1.94 9.71
C GLY A 97 -13.65 -1.56 10.20
N ASN A 98 -13.38 -0.28 10.45
CA ASN A 98 -12.11 0.22 10.96
C ASN A 98 -12.14 0.44 12.48
N VAL A 99 -11.04 0.88 13.08
CA VAL A 99 -11.04 1.29 14.48
C VAL A 99 -11.79 2.61 14.61
N HIS A 100 -12.93 2.62 15.32
CA HIS A 100 -13.75 3.81 15.56
C HIS A 100 -14.24 3.88 17.02
N ASN A 101 -14.71 5.05 17.44
CA ASN A 101 -15.30 5.30 18.77
C ASN A 101 -14.40 4.98 19.99
N LEU A 102 -13.16 5.49 19.99
CA LEU A 102 -12.21 5.35 21.11
C LEU A 102 -11.68 6.72 21.54
N PHE A 103 -11.42 6.90 22.85
CA PHE A 103 -10.78 8.12 23.37
C PHE A 103 -9.31 8.26 22.90
N SER A 104 -8.59 7.14 22.79
CA SER A 104 -7.24 7.08 22.23
C SER A 104 -6.94 5.68 21.70
N PHE A 105 -6.20 5.59 20.59
CA PHE A 105 -5.77 4.34 19.98
C PHE A 105 -4.36 4.47 19.39
N THR A 106 -3.52 3.46 19.57
CA THR A 106 -2.19 3.38 18.95
C THR A 106 -2.11 2.17 18.05
N LYS A 107 -1.96 2.39 16.74
CA LYS A 107 -1.84 1.31 15.76
C LYS A 107 -0.44 0.70 15.79
N ARG A 108 -0.30 -0.50 16.36
CA ARG A 108 0.90 -1.34 16.25
C ARG A 108 0.54 -2.57 15.43
N LEU A 109 1.24 -2.77 14.31
CA LEU A 109 0.95 -3.84 13.37
C LEU A 109 1.68 -5.14 13.70
N PHE A 110 2.91 -5.03 14.20
CA PHE A 110 3.81 -6.14 14.53
C PHE A 110 4.95 -5.70 15.45
#